data_AF-A0A7C3Q027-F1
#
_entry.id   AF-A0A7C3Q027-F1
#
_cell.length_a   1.000
_cell.length_b   1.000
_cell.length_c   1.000
_cell.angle_alpha   90.00
_cell.angle_beta   90.00
_cell.angle_gamma   90.00
#
_symmetry.space_group_name_H-M   'P 1'
#
loop_
_entity.id
_entity.type
_entity.pdbx_description
1 polymer ?
#
loop_
_entity_poly.entity_id
_entity_poly.type
_entity_poly.pdbx_seq_one_letter_code
_entity_poly.pdbx_strand_id
1 'polypeptide(L)'
;MDEAFAQSLNAESVEDLRSKVRTALERAVEQRNRNMVQEQLLTSLMESSTIELPDTLWEDVAERRLGELERDLQQAGKSLEEASAAEGTTPDGVREHFRNAARNEVARAMAIRTIAEKEGITLSNQDVIAQALAIASREGVEPEVVLDAYRRAGRLDELRFQALYDKVLAFLEEHATIEPEAGG
;
A
#
# COMPACT_ATOMS: atom_id res chain seq x y z
N MET A 1 -34.36 -15.99 5.87
CA MET A 1 -33.31 -14.97 6.02
C MET A 1 -34.04 -13.69 6.39
N ASP A 2 -33.84 -13.21 7.61
CA ASP A 2 -34.68 -12.19 8.25
C ASP A 2 -34.35 -10.77 7.76
N GLU A 3 -35.38 -9.94 7.56
CA GLU A 3 -35.28 -8.51 7.25
C GLU A 3 -34.41 -7.73 8.26
N ALA A 4 -34.30 -8.23 9.50
CA ALA A 4 -33.43 -7.69 10.53
C ALA A 4 -31.92 -7.77 10.18
N PHE A 5 -31.50 -8.75 9.37
CA PHE A 5 -30.12 -8.88 8.87
C PHE A 5 -29.84 -7.97 7.67
N ALA A 6 -30.87 -7.57 6.91
CA ALA A 6 -30.72 -6.60 5.82
C ALA A 6 -30.59 -5.17 6.35
N GLN A 7 -31.32 -4.82 7.41
CA GLN A 7 -31.26 -3.50 8.05
C GLN A 7 -29.92 -3.23 8.75
N SER A 8 -29.23 -4.24 9.29
CA SER A 8 -27.89 -4.04 9.89
C SER A 8 -26.80 -3.70 8.87
N LEU A 9 -27.08 -3.85 7.57
CA LEU A 9 -26.17 -3.58 6.46
C LEU A 9 -26.62 -2.39 5.60
N ASN A 10 -27.52 -1.53 6.12
CA ASN A 10 -28.10 -0.40 5.39
C ASN A 10 -28.75 -0.82 4.06
N ALA A 11 -29.35 -2.02 3.97
CA ALA A 11 -30.04 -2.49 2.77
C ALA A 11 -31.56 -2.42 2.94
N GLU A 12 -32.25 -1.87 1.93
CA GLU A 12 -33.70 -1.64 1.96
C GLU A 12 -34.51 -2.91 1.67
N SER A 13 -33.87 -3.92 1.06
CA SER A 13 -34.48 -5.23 0.78
C SER A 13 -33.40 -6.31 0.61
N VAL A 14 -33.82 -7.58 0.56
CA VAL A 14 -32.91 -8.70 0.25
C VAL A 14 -32.30 -8.57 -1.15
N GLU A 15 -33.04 -8.01 -2.11
CA GLU A 15 -32.53 -7.79 -3.47
C GLU A 15 -31.50 -6.66 -3.52
N ASP A 16 -31.74 -5.57 -2.78
CA ASP A 16 -30.76 -4.49 -2.57
C ASP A 16 -29.49 -5.01 -1.87
N LEU A 17 -29.65 -5.86 -0.86
CA LEU A 17 -28.51 -6.50 -0.18
C LEU A 17 -27.69 -7.37 -1.15
N ARG A 18 -28.35 -8.18 -1.99
CA ARG A 18 -27.67 -9.00 -3.01
C ARG A 18 -26.92 -8.15 -4.03
N SER A 19 -27.52 -7.04 -4.47
CA SER A 19 -26.88 -6.09 -5.38
C SER A 19 -25.65 -5.42 -4.76
N LYS A 20 -25.76 -4.96 -3.50
CA LYS A 20 -24.65 -4.38 -2.73
C LYS A 20 -23.51 -5.36 -2.53
N VAL A 21 -23.80 -6.61 -2.15
CA VAL A 21 -22.80 -7.66 -1.98
C VAL A 21 -22.12 -7.99 -3.31
N ARG A 22 -22.87 -8.10 -4.41
CA ARG A 22 -22.30 -8.32 -5.75
C ARG A 22 -21.34 -7.20 -6.13
N THR A 23 -21.78 -5.94 -6.01
CA THR A 23 -20.97 -4.77 -6.32
C THR A 23 -19.70 -4.71 -5.46
N ALA A 24 -19.81 -5.06 -4.16
CA ALA A 24 -18.66 -5.12 -3.26
C ALA A 24 -17.66 -6.22 -3.67
N LEU A 25 -18.15 -7.39 -4.08
CA LEU A 25 -17.32 -8.49 -4.57
C LEU A 25 -16.62 -8.14 -5.90
N GLU A 26 -17.34 -7.52 -6.84
CA GLU A 26 -16.78 -7.05 -8.11
C GLU A 26 -15.64 -6.04 -7.86
N ARG A 27 -15.88 -5.04 -7.01
CA ARG A 27 -14.85 -4.07 -6.60
C ARG A 27 -13.66 -4.73 -5.91
N ALA A 28 -13.89 -5.73 -5.05
CA ALA A 28 -12.83 -6.45 -4.38
C ALA A 28 -11.95 -7.24 -5.35
N VAL A 29 -12.57 -7.90 -6.35
CA VAL A 29 -11.85 -8.63 -7.41
C VAL A 29 -11.06 -7.65 -8.29
N GLU A 30 -11.68 -6.56 -8.72
CA GLU A 30 -10.98 -5.52 -9.51
C GLU A 30 -9.79 -4.94 -8.75
N GLN A 31 -9.97 -4.61 -7.47
CA GLN A 31 -8.88 -4.07 -6.67
C GLN A 31 -7.75 -5.08 -6.47
N ARG A 32 -8.09 -6.35 -6.24
CA ARG A 32 -7.11 -7.43 -6.12
C ARG A 32 -6.31 -7.59 -7.41
N ASN A 33 -6.99 -7.59 -8.56
CA ASN A 33 -6.33 -7.71 -9.87
C ASN A 33 -5.42 -6.52 -10.14
N ARG A 34 -5.87 -5.28 -9.86
CA ARG A 34 -5.03 -4.08 -9.96
C ARG A 34 -3.78 -4.18 -9.09
N ASN A 35 -3.94 -4.55 -7.82
CA ASN A 35 -2.80 -4.72 -6.91
C ASN A 35 -1.80 -5.77 -7.42
N MET A 36 -2.30 -6.87 -7.99
CA MET A 36 -1.45 -7.92 -8.56
C MET A 36 -0.66 -7.42 -9.77
N VAL A 37 -1.31 -6.73 -10.70
CA VAL A 37 -0.64 -6.12 -11.87
C VAL A 37 0.42 -5.12 -11.43
N GLN A 38 0.10 -4.27 -10.45
CA GLN A 38 1.05 -3.29 -9.91
C GLN A 38 2.26 -3.96 -9.26
N GLU A 39 2.06 -5.03 -8.49
CA GLU A 39 3.18 -5.75 -7.88
C GLU A 39 4.06 -6.44 -8.93
N GLN A 40 3.46 -7.03 -9.97
CA GLN A 40 4.20 -7.62 -11.10
C GLN A 40 4.99 -6.56 -11.86
N LEU A 41 4.39 -5.40 -12.11
CA LEU A 41 5.04 -4.28 -12.77
C LEU A 41 6.26 -3.78 -11.99
N LEU A 42 6.10 -3.58 -10.67
CA LEU A 42 7.18 -3.13 -9.80
C LEU A 42 8.28 -4.18 -9.66
N THR A 43 7.92 -5.45 -9.57
CA THR A 43 8.90 -6.55 -9.53
C THR A 43 9.72 -6.58 -10.81
N SER A 44 9.06 -6.54 -11.97
CA SER A 44 9.73 -6.51 -13.29
C SER A 44 10.61 -5.27 -13.46
N LEU A 45 10.16 -4.11 -12.98
CA LEU A 45 10.93 -2.87 -12.97
C LEU A 45 12.20 -3.02 -12.12
N MET A 46 12.08 -3.63 -10.93
CA MET A 46 13.19 -3.83 -10.02
C MET A 46 14.20 -4.87 -10.55
N GLU A 47 13.75 -5.93 -11.24
CA GLU A 47 14.62 -6.93 -11.85
C GLU A 47 15.42 -6.37 -13.03
N SER A 48 14.83 -5.45 -13.79
CA SER A 48 15.48 -4.81 -14.94
C SER A 48 16.33 -3.59 -14.57
N SER A 49 16.29 -3.15 -13.30
CA SER A 49 16.98 -1.94 -12.82
C SER A 49 18.05 -2.26 -11.79
N THR A 50 19.24 -1.69 -11.93
CA THR A 50 20.25 -1.70 -10.86
C THR A 50 20.12 -0.43 -10.02
N ILE A 51 19.61 -0.57 -8.80
CA ILE A 51 19.50 0.53 -7.84
C ILE A 51 20.51 0.31 -6.74
N GLU A 52 21.58 1.10 -6.74
CA GLU A 52 22.55 1.15 -5.66
C GLU A 52 22.06 2.11 -4.58
N LEU A 53 21.80 1.58 -3.39
CA LEU A 53 21.38 2.36 -2.23
C LEU A 53 22.45 2.35 -1.16
N PRO A 54 22.91 3.53 -0.70
CA PRO A 54 23.64 3.65 0.55
C PRO A 54 22.80 3.15 1.73
N ASP A 55 23.45 2.49 2.69
CA ASP A 55 22.78 1.91 3.87
C ASP A 55 22.03 2.97 4.70
N THR A 56 22.56 4.18 4.74
CA THR A 56 21.95 5.34 5.42
C THR A 56 20.57 5.72 4.90
N LEU A 57 20.15 5.24 3.71
CA LEU A 57 18.84 5.56 3.16
C LEU A 57 17.74 4.60 3.63
N TRP A 58 18.09 3.39 4.08
CA TRP A 58 17.11 2.34 4.40
C TRP A 58 17.25 1.77 5.81
N GLU A 59 18.40 1.91 6.47
CA GLU A 59 18.59 1.41 7.84
C GLU A 59 17.61 2.02 8.83
N ASP A 60 17.38 3.34 8.77
CA ASP A 60 16.40 4.03 9.62
C ASP A 60 14.97 3.52 9.38
N VAL A 61 14.66 3.14 8.13
CA VAL A 61 13.36 2.52 7.79
C VAL A 61 13.27 1.14 8.41
N ALA A 62 14.31 0.31 8.30
CA ALA A 62 14.36 -1.02 8.89
C ALA A 62 14.17 -0.96 10.41
N GLU A 63 14.92 -0.09 11.09
CA GLU A 63 14.88 0.07 12.54
C GLU A 63 13.51 0.56 13.02
N ARG A 64 12.92 1.55 12.32
CA ARG A 64 11.57 2.02 12.65
C ARG A 64 10.54 0.91 12.52
N ARG A 65 10.59 0.11 11.44
CA ARG A 65 9.65 -0.99 11.18
C ARG A 65 9.80 -2.13 12.19
N LEU A 66 11.04 -2.47 12.54
CA LEU A 66 11.31 -3.44 13.59
C LEU A 66 10.80 -2.95 14.94
N GLY A 67 11.05 -1.68 15.29
CA GLY A 67 10.54 -1.08 16.52
C GLY A 67 9.02 -0.91 16.55
N GLU A 68 8.34 -0.82 15.40
CA GLU A 68 6.88 -0.95 15.29
C GLU A 68 6.44 -2.37 15.68
N LEU A 69 7.05 -3.41 15.08
CA LEU A 69 6.76 -4.81 15.42
C LEU A 69 6.99 -5.11 16.90
N GLU A 70 8.13 -4.71 17.46
CA GLU A 70 8.46 -4.98 18.86
C GLU A 70 7.46 -4.33 19.82
N ARG A 71 7.00 -3.11 19.52
CA ARG A 71 5.95 -2.44 20.30
C ARG A 71 4.62 -3.15 20.22
N ASP A 72 4.25 -3.67 19.05
CA ASP A 72 3.00 -4.40 18.86
C ASP A 72 3.05 -5.77 19.59
N LEU A 73 4.18 -6.46 19.53
CA LEU A 73 4.42 -7.68 20.29
C LEU A 73 4.33 -7.44 21.79
N GLN A 74 4.97 -6.37 22.28
CA GLN A 74 4.93 -6.01 23.68
C GLN A 74 3.49 -5.72 24.15
N GLN A 75 2.69 -5.00 23.36
CA GLN A 75 1.27 -4.76 23.64
C GLN A 75 0.46 -6.07 23.67
N ALA A 76 0.82 -7.04 22.83
CA ALA A 76 0.24 -8.37 22.81
C ALA A 76 0.80 -9.31 23.91
N GLY A 77 1.72 -8.83 24.76
CA GLY A 77 2.34 -9.61 25.83
C GLY A 77 3.31 -10.68 25.34
N LYS A 78 3.91 -10.48 24.17
CA LYS A 78 4.88 -11.39 23.52
C LYS A 78 6.23 -10.70 23.34
N SER A 79 7.29 -11.49 23.29
CA SER A 79 8.64 -11.07 22.91
C SER A 79 8.93 -11.36 21.43
N LEU A 80 9.94 -10.70 20.88
CA LEU A 80 10.44 -10.99 19.53
C LEU A 80 10.98 -12.43 19.45
N GLU A 81 11.59 -12.93 20.52
CA GLU A 81 12.06 -14.31 20.64
C GLU A 81 10.92 -15.32 20.50
N GLU A 82 9.82 -15.12 21.22
CA GLU A 82 8.65 -16.00 21.14
C GLU A 82 7.98 -15.95 19.77
N ALA A 83 7.86 -14.75 19.18
CA ALA A 83 7.31 -14.58 17.84
C ALA A 83 8.19 -15.26 16.78
N SER A 84 9.51 -15.05 16.85
CA SER A 84 10.48 -15.67 15.95
C SER A 84 10.43 -17.20 16.03
N ALA A 85 10.39 -17.75 17.24
CA ALA A 85 10.31 -19.20 17.45
C ALA A 85 9.00 -19.80 16.90
N ALA A 86 7.87 -19.10 17.04
CA ALA A 86 6.58 -19.54 16.50
C ALA A 86 6.57 -19.60 14.97
N GLU A 87 7.33 -18.72 14.31
CA GLU A 87 7.50 -18.69 12.84
C GLU A 87 8.67 -19.59 12.36
N GLY A 88 9.34 -20.31 13.26
CA GLY A 88 10.45 -21.18 12.91
C GLY A 88 11.72 -20.43 12.49
N THR A 89 11.88 -19.19 12.93
CA THR A 89 13.04 -18.34 12.64
C THR A 89 13.74 -17.88 13.94
N THR A 90 14.75 -17.04 13.81
CA THR A 90 15.47 -16.41 14.92
C THR A 90 15.20 -14.90 14.93
N PRO A 91 15.37 -14.21 16.07
CA PRO A 91 15.29 -12.75 16.11
C PRO A 91 16.18 -12.08 15.06
N ASP A 92 17.40 -12.58 14.84
CA ASP A 92 18.29 -12.05 13.82
C ASP A 92 17.78 -12.31 12.40
N GLY A 93 17.13 -13.45 12.17
CA GLY A 93 16.43 -13.74 10.92
C GLY A 93 15.27 -12.77 10.67
N VAL A 94 14.51 -12.40 11.71
CA VAL A 94 13.48 -11.36 11.60
C VAL A 94 14.11 -10.00 11.30
N ARG A 95 15.16 -9.61 12.01
CA ARG A 95 15.89 -8.35 11.74
C ARG A 95 16.37 -8.27 10.30
N GLU A 96 17.00 -9.34 9.81
CA GLU A 96 17.49 -9.41 8.43
C GLU A 96 16.35 -9.35 7.41
N HIS A 97 15.20 -9.96 7.70
CA HIS A 97 14.00 -9.82 6.87
C HIS A 97 13.55 -8.36 6.76
N PHE A 98 13.46 -7.64 7.89
CA PHE A 98 13.10 -6.23 7.89
C PHE A 98 14.14 -5.34 7.20
N ARG A 99 15.44 -5.63 7.33
CA ARG A 99 16.50 -4.92 6.60
C ARG A 99 16.33 -5.08 5.09
N ASN A 100 16.12 -6.31 4.61
CA ASN A 100 15.89 -6.57 3.19
C ASN A 100 14.59 -5.93 2.68
N ALA A 101 13.52 -5.99 3.46
CA ALA A 101 12.25 -5.35 3.13
C ALA A 101 12.40 -3.82 3.01
N ALA A 102 13.06 -3.18 3.98
CA ALA A 102 13.30 -1.74 3.96
C ALA A 102 14.19 -1.31 2.78
N ARG A 103 15.24 -2.07 2.48
CA ARG A 103 16.09 -1.82 1.30
C ARG A 103 15.27 -1.86 0.01
N ASN A 104 14.38 -2.85 -0.13
CA ASN A 104 13.48 -2.96 -1.28
C ASN A 104 12.43 -1.83 -1.32
N GLU A 105 11.85 -1.44 -0.19
CA GLU A 105 10.91 -0.32 -0.07
C GLU A 105 11.54 0.99 -0.55
N VAL A 106 12.75 1.29 -0.08
CA VAL A 106 13.48 2.50 -0.48
C VAL A 106 13.90 2.44 -1.95
N ALA A 107 14.29 1.26 -2.45
CA ALA A 107 14.68 1.10 -3.84
C ALA A 107 13.50 1.35 -4.79
N ARG A 108 12.33 0.79 -4.47
CA ARG A 108 11.09 1.03 -5.21
C ARG A 108 10.70 2.50 -5.18
N ALA A 109 10.79 3.14 -4.02
CA ALA A 109 10.51 4.57 -3.91
C ALA A 109 11.46 5.43 -4.76
N MET A 110 12.74 5.07 -4.82
CA MET A 110 13.73 5.74 -5.66
C MET A 110 13.46 5.50 -7.15
N ALA A 111 13.06 4.29 -7.54
CA ALA A 111 12.68 3.96 -8.91
C ALA A 111 11.51 4.84 -9.38
N ILE A 112 10.45 4.94 -8.56
CA ILE A 112 9.27 5.77 -8.85
C ILE A 112 9.64 7.23 -9.03
N ARG A 113 10.47 7.78 -8.14
CA ARG A 113 10.97 9.18 -8.26
C ARG A 113 11.78 9.38 -9.54
N THR A 114 12.67 8.43 -9.84
CA THR A 114 13.51 8.49 -11.04
C THR A 114 12.68 8.44 -12.32
N ILE A 115 11.64 7.60 -12.36
CA ILE A 115 10.71 7.53 -13.50
C ILE A 115 9.94 8.84 -13.63
N ALA A 116 9.40 9.36 -12.53
CA ALA A 116 8.70 10.63 -12.55
C ALA A 116 9.58 11.77 -13.10
N GLU A 117 10.85 11.83 -12.69
CA GLU A 117 11.80 12.82 -13.19
C GLU A 117 12.12 12.64 -14.68
N LYS A 118 12.39 11.40 -15.12
CA LYS A 118 12.73 11.10 -16.52
C LYS A 118 11.58 11.36 -17.48
N GLU A 119 10.36 11.02 -17.08
CA GLU A 119 9.14 11.15 -17.88
C GLU A 119 8.45 12.51 -17.69
N GLY A 120 8.98 13.38 -16.83
CA GLY A 120 8.42 14.71 -16.57
C GLY A 120 7.07 14.67 -15.85
N ILE A 121 6.79 13.62 -15.08
CA ILE A 121 5.56 13.46 -14.31
C ILE A 121 5.63 14.37 -13.08
N THR A 122 4.76 15.38 -13.05
CA THR A 122 4.63 16.32 -11.94
C THR A 122 3.30 16.16 -11.22
N LEU A 123 3.28 16.49 -9.94
CA LEU A 123 2.05 16.57 -9.16
C LEU A 123 1.41 17.94 -9.27
N SER A 124 0.12 17.92 -9.54
CA SER A 124 -0.78 19.04 -9.33
C SER A 124 -1.37 19.00 -7.92
N ASN A 125 -1.98 20.10 -7.49
CA ASN A 125 -2.76 20.11 -6.25
C ASN A 125 -3.97 19.16 -6.33
N GLN A 126 -4.51 18.95 -7.53
CA GLN A 126 -5.64 18.03 -7.73
C GLN A 126 -5.23 16.58 -7.47
N ASP A 127 -4.00 16.19 -7.83
CA ASP A 127 -3.50 14.84 -7.57
C ASP A 127 -3.43 14.55 -6.06
N VAL A 128 -2.96 15.51 -5.27
CA VAL A 128 -2.90 15.39 -3.80
C VAL A 128 -4.30 15.34 -3.17
N ILE A 129 -5.23 16.13 -3.69
CA ILE A 129 -6.64 16.11 -3.24
C ILE A 129 -7.30 14.78 -3.61
N ALA A 130 -7.06 14.26 -4.82
CA ALA A 130 -7.56 12.97 -5.25
C ALA A 130 -7.04 11.85 -4.34
N GLN A 131 -5.77 11.92 -3.93
CA GLN A 131 -5.22 10.97 -2.97
C GLN A 131 -5.90 11.05 -1.60
N ALA A 132 -6.11 12.27 -1.09
CA ALA A 132 -6.83 12.45 0.16
C ALA A 132 -8.27 11.92 0.07
N LEU A 133 -8.95 12.13 -1.06
CA LEU A 133 -10.30 11.60 -1.32
C LEU A 133 -10.32 10.07 -1.35
N ALA A 134 -9.32 9.43 -1.97
CA ALA A 134 -9.21 7.98 -2.01
C ALA A 134 -9.04 7.38 -0.61
N ILE A 135 -8.19 7.99 0.23
CA ILE A 135 -8.00 7.59 1.63
C ILE A 135 -9.29 7.81 2.42
N ALA A 136 -9.90 8.99 2.28
CA ALA A 136 -11.12 9.37 2.97
C ALA A 136 -12.28 8.41 2.68
N SER A 137 -12.45 8.02 1.41
CA SER A 137 -13.46 7.04 1.00
C SER A 137 -13.23 5.65 1.61
N ARG A 138 -11.98 5.25 1.84
CA ARG A 138 -11.65 3.96 2.46
C ARG A 138 -11.86 3.99 3.97
N GLU A 139 -11.55 5.12 4.61
CA GLU A 139 -11.65 5.31 6.06
C GLU A 139 -13.04 5.75 6.52
N GLY A 140 -13.92 6.14 5.60
CA GLY A 140 -15.27 6.62 5.90
C GLY A 140 -15.28 8.01 6.55
N VAL A 141 -14.31 8.87 6.20
CA VAL A 141 -14.16 10.23 6.71
C VAL A 141 -14.19 11.25 5.57
N GLU A 142 -14.25 12.54 5.90
CA GLU A 142 -14.18 13.61 4.90
C GLU A 142 -12.74 13.85 4.41
N PRO A 143 -12.51 14.19 3.12
CA PRO A 143 -11.17 14.43 2.57
C PRO A 143 -10.37 15.52 3.29
N GLU A 144 -11.06 16.55 3.78
CA GLU A 144 -10.46 17.65 4.55
C GLU A 144 -9.86 17.14 5.86
N VAL A 145 -10.51 16.17 6.52
CA VAL A 145 -10.03 15.54 7.76
C VAL A 145 -8.71 14.81 7.51
N VAL A 146 -8.60 14.10 6.38
CA VAL A 146 -7.36 13.42 5.96
C VAL A 146 -6.25 14.45 5.72
N LEU A 147 -6.52 15.48 4.90
CA LEU A 147 -5.54 16.52 4.59
C LEU A 147 -5.02 17.22 5.86
N ASP A 148 -5.91 17.57 6.78
CA ASP A 148 -5.54 18.22 8.03
C ASP A 148 -4.83 17.27 9.01
N ALA A 149 -5.15 15.98 9.01
CA ALA A 149 -4.40 14.99 9.78
C ALA A 149 -2.95 14.89 9.30
N TYR A 150 -2.74 14.74 7.98
CA TYR A 150 -1.40 14.70 7.39
C TYR A 150 -0.63 16.01 7.59
N ARG A 151 -1.30 17.16 7.47
CA ARG A 151 -0.70 18.48 7.73
C ARG A 151 -0.25 18.62 9.19
N ARG A 152 -1.12 18.31 10.16
CA ARG A 152 -0.79 18.42 11.59
C ARG A 152 0.31 17.45 12.02
N ALA A 153 0.37 16.29 11.38
CA ALA A 153 1.43 15.30 11.63
C ALA A 153 2.75 15.64 10.90
N GLY A 154 2.81 16.69 10.07
CA GLY A 154 4.00 16.99 9.26
C GLY A 154 4.28 15.97 8.15
N ARG A 155 3.26 15.20 7.75
CA ARG A 155 3.35 14.07 6.80
C ARG A 155 2.85 14.41 5.40
N LEU A 156 2.67 15.68 5.05
CA LEU A 156 2.16 16.07 3.72
C LEU A 156 3.02 15.54 2.56
N ASP A 157 4.32 15.38 2.77
CA ASP A 157 5.21 14.83 1.74
C ASP A 157 5.00 13.33 1.53
N GLU A 158 4.52 12.61 2.53
CA GLU A 158 4.08 11.21 2.38
C GLU A 158 2.81 11.14 1.53
N LEU A 159 1.83 12.01 1.78
CA LEU A 159 0.60 12.07 0.97
C LEU A 159 0.90 12.44 -0.48
N ARG A 160 1.81 13.40 -0.69
CA ARG A 160 2.31 13.75 -2.03
C ARG A 160 3.01 12.56 -2.67
N PHE A 161 3.89 11.89 -1.94
CA PHE A 161 4.60 10.73 -2.48
C PHE A 161 3.64 9.61 -2.88
N GLN A 162 2.60 9.34 -2.09
CA GLN A 162 1.54 8.39 -2.46
C GLN A 162 0.82 8.81 -3.75
N ALA A 163 0.47 10.10 -3.90
CA ALA A 163 -0.12 10.60 -5.14
C ALA A 163 0.83 10.46 -6.35
N LEU A 164 2.14 10.70 -6.15
CA LEU A 164 3.14 10.52 -7.21
C LEU A 164 3.26 9.06 -7.61
N TYR A 165 3.27 8.18 -6.62
CA TYR A 165 3.37 6.74 -6.79
C TYR A 165 2.23 6.21 -7.64
N ASP A 166 0.98 6.54 -7.28
CA ASP A 166 -0.20 6.11 -8.03
C ASP A 166 -0.19 6.64 -9.46
N LYS A 167 0.27 7.89 -9.66
CA LYS A 167 0.38 8.51 -10.98
C LYS A 167 1.45 7.85 -11.86
N VAL A 168 2.60 7.50 -11.29
CA VAL A 168 3.68 6.79 -12.01
C VAL A 168 3.23 5.38 -12.35
N LEU A 169 2.55 4.66 -11.45
CA LEU A 169 2.02 3.33 -11.74
C LEU A 169 0.99 3.36 -12.86
N ALA A 170 0.05 4.31 -12.83
CA ALA A 170 -0.91 4.48 -13.92
C ALA A 170 -0.21 4.74 -15.27
N PHE A 171 0.81 5.60 -15.28
CA PHE A 171 1.62 5.83 -16.48
C PHE A 171 2.29 4.53 -16.96
N LEU A 172 2.88 3.75 -16.06
CA LEU A 172 3.53 2.49 -16.41
C LEU A 172 2.52 1.46 -16.90
N GLU A 173 1.34 1.34 -16.30
CA GLU A 173 0.27 0.44 -16.75
C GLU A 173 -0.21 0.77 -18.17
N GLU A 174 -0.30 2.05 -18.53
CA GLU A 174 -0.68 2.49 -19.89
C GLU A 174 0.38 2.17 -20.96
N HIS A 175 1.65 2.07 -20.55
CA HIS A 175 2.78 1.86 -21.47
C HIS A 175 3.39 0.45 -21.38
N ALA A 176 3.01 -0.33 -20.37
CA ALA A 176 3.45 -1.71 -20.20
C ALA A 176 2.71 -2.63 -21.18
N THR A 177 3.45 -3.59 -21.75
CA THR A 177 2.82 -4.69 -22.47
C THR A 177 2.32 -5.71 -21.45
N ILE A 178 1.02 -5.68 -21.15
CA ILE A 178 0.39 -6.66 -20.25
C ILE A 178 0.05 -7.90 -21.08
N GLU A 179 0.84 -8.95 -20.96
CA GLU A 179 0.47 -10.27 -21.48
C GLU A 179 -0.51 -10.92 -20.49
N PRO A 180 -1.70 -11.37 -20.93
CA PRO A 180 -2.63 -12.05 -20.04
C PRO A 180 -1.99 -13.36 -19.56
N GLU A 181 -1.91 -13.56 -18.24
CA GLU A 181 -1.54 -14.86 -17.70
C GLU A 181 -2.51 -15.92 -18.24
N ALA A 182 -1.97 -16.98 -18.82
CA ALA A 182 -2.74 -18.13 -19.25
C ALA A 182 -3.42 -18.73 -18.02
N GLY A 183 -4.72 -18.46 -17.87
CA GLY A 183 -5.52 -18.91 -16.74
C GLY A 183 -5.38 -20.42 -16.51
N GLY A 184 -5.05 -20.79 -15.27
CA GLY A 184 -5.20 -22.14 -14.74
C GLY A 184 -6.59 -22.37 -14.16
#